data_AF-A0A538JPR4-F1
#
_entry.id   AF-A0A538JPR4-F1
#
_cell.length_a   1.000
_cell.length_b   1.000
_cell.length_c   1.000
_cell.angle_alpha   90.00
_cell.angle_beta   90.00
_cell.angle_gamma   90.00
#
_symmetry.space_group_name_H-M   'P 1'
#
loop_
_entity.id
_entity.type
_entity.pdbx_description
1 polymer ?
#
loop_
_entity_poly.entity_id
_entity_poly.type
_entity_poly.pdbx_seq_one_letter_code
_entity_poly.pdbx_strand_id
1 'polypeptide(L)'
;MTAAVETIEGILLVDVETETVLGAGTELPPVERPPVGLPRVVATAASGSTVVAVIDRRPPLAVSHDGGRTWRESGGGLPAGFAVDVADDDPDRILFAARNHLYVSTDGGTFWHRLEVELPDIFGLAWLD
;
A
#
# COMPACT_ATOMS: atom_id res chain seq x y z
N MET A 1 -24.10 -8.17 -22.80
CA MET A 1 -23.50 -8.57 -21.50
C MET A 1 -24.59 -8.50 -20.43
N THR A 2 -24.80 -9.53 -19.61
CA THR A 2 -25.89 -9.52 -18.59
C THR A 2 -25.38 -9.11 -17.21
N ALA A 3 -26.06 -8.15 -16.58
CA ALA A 3 -25.85 -7.74 -15.19
C ALA A 3 -27.04 -8.14 -14.32
N ALA A 4 -26.77 -8.56 -13.07
CA ALA A 4 -27.79 -8.66 -12.03
C ALA A 4 -27.76 -7.39 -11.18
N VAL A 5 -28.90 -6.73 -11.03
CA VAL A 5 -29.02 -5.43 -10.35
C VAL A 5 -30.04 -5.57 -9.23
N GLU A 6 -29.60 -5.40 -7.98
CA GLU A 6 -30.51 -5.37 -6.83
C GLU A 6 -31.20 -4.02 -6.74
N THR A 7 -32.53 -4.06 -6.62
CA THR A 7 -33.41 -2.89 -6.56
C THR A 7 -34.42 -3.04 -5.43
N ILE A 8 -35.24 -2.02 -5.20
CA ILE A 8 -36.35 -2.09 -4.23
C ILE A 8 -37.42 -3.14 -4.61
N GLU A 9 -37.46 -3.56 -5.87
CA GLU A 9 -38.40 -4.57 -6.38
C GLU A 9 -37.78 -5.99 -6.40
N GLY A 10 -36.56 -6.13 -5.86
CA GLY A 10 -35.76 -7.35 -5.95
C GLY A 10 -34.68 -7.23 -7.02
N ILE A 11 -34.15 -8.37 -7.44
CA ILE A 11 -33.04 -8.42 -8.39
C ILE A 11 -33.60 -8.45 -9.81
N LEU A 12 -33.05 -7.61 -10.69
CA LEU A 12 -33.36 -7.57 -12.12
C LEU A 12 -32.14 -8.01 -12.92
N LEU A 13 -32.37 -8.80 -13.96
CA LEU A 13 -31.37 -9.12 -14.98
C LEU A 13 -31.48 -8.08 -16.10
N VAL A 14 -30.37 -7.42 -16.42
CA VAL A 14 -30.29 -6.36 -17.42
C VAL A 14 -29.27 -6.75 -18.47
N ASP A 15 -29.64 -6.72 -19.75
CA ASP A 15 -28.66 -6.73 -20.83
C ASP A 15 -28.10 -5.32 -21.02
N VAL A 16 -26.83 -5.16 -20.70
CA VAL A 16 -26.11 -3.90 -20.72
C VAL A 16 -25.84 -3.42 -22.16
N GLU A 17 -25.79 -4.32 -23.13
CA GLU A 17 -25.53 -3.93 -24.54
C GLU A 17 -26.78 -3.41 -25.23
N THR A 18 -27.91 -4.03 -24.94
CA THR A 18 -29.20 -3.64 -25.52
C THR A 18 -30.01 -2.71 -24.63
N GLU A 19 -29.52 -2.43 -23.42
CA GLU A 19 -30.17 -1.59 -22.41
C GLU A 19 -31.58 -2.08 -22.04
N THR A 20 -31.78 -3.40 -22.00
CA THR A 20 -33.08 -4.02 -21.74
C THR A 20 -33.12 -4.81 -20.43
N VAL A 21 -34.27 -4.77 -19.76
CA VAL A 21 -34.54 -5.66 -18.61
C VAL A 21 -34.99 -7.02 -19.15
N LEU A 22 -34.20 -8.04 -18.83
CA LEU A 22 -34.44 -9.43 -19.24
C LEU A 22 -35.42 -10.17 -18.33
N GLY A 23 -35.57 -9.71 -17.08
CA GLY A 23 -36.51 -10.29 -16.10
C GLY A 23 -35.99 -10.21 -14.66
N ALA A 24 -36.61 -10.99 -13.77
CA ALA A 24 -36.21 -11.09 -12.38
C ALA A 24 -35.03 -12.06 -12.19
N GLY A 25 -34.08 -11.69 -11.34
CA GLY A 25 -33.01 -12.55 -10.83
C GLY A 25 -33.36 -13.09 -9.43
N THR A 26 -32.68 -14.16 -9.03
CA THR A 26 -32.93 -14.82 -7.73
C THR A 26 -31.91 -14.45 -6.66
N GLU A 27 -30.65 -14.22 -7.05
CA GLU A 27 -29.55 -13.90 -6.14
C GLU A 27 -28.46 -13.12 -6.87
N LEU A 28 -27.75 -12.24 -6.17
CA LEU A 28 -26.56 -11.60 -6.72
C LEU A 28 -25.42 -12.62 -6.72
N PRO A 29 -24.65 -12.74 -7.82
CA PRO A 29 -23.41 -13.50 -7.75
C PRO A 29 -22.51 -12.91 -6.67
N PRO A 30 -21.79 -13.75 -5.90
CA PRO A 30 -20.89 -13.26 -4.88
C PRO A 30 -19.85 -12.34 -5.51
N VAL A 31 -19.73 -11.12 -4.99
CA VAL A 31 -18.69 -10.19 -5.42
C VAL A 31 -17.36 -10.73 -4.90
N GLU A 32 -16.59 -11.41 -5.75
CA GLU A 32 -15.19 -11.73 -5.46
C GLU A 32 -14.42 -10.42 -5.27
N ARG A 33 -14.07 -10.13 -4.01
CA ARG A 33 -13.16 -9.04 -3.69
C ARG A 33 -11.76 -9.63 -3.70
N PRO A 34 -10.96 -9.47 -4.77
CA PRO A 34 -9.58 -9.91 -4.72
C PRO A 34 -8.92 -9.27 -3.50
N PRO A 35 -8.12 -10.02 -2.71
CA PRO A 35 -7.45 -9.45 -1.56
C PRO A 35 -6.62 -8.26 -2.01
N VAL A 36 -7.05 -7.07 -1.59
CA VAL A 36 -6.31 -5.85 -1.88
C VAL A 36 -5.15 -5.83 -0.89
N GLY A 37 -3.93 -6.03 -1.38
CA GLY A 37 -2.71 -5.87 -0.59
C GLY A 37 -2.48 -4.39 -0.25
N LEU A 38 -3.36 -3.83 0.57
CA LEU A 38 -3.29 -2.46 1.05
C LEU A 38 -2.01 -2.28 1.88
N PRO A 39 -1.44 -1.07 1.88
CA PRO A 39 -0.28 -0.79 2.71
C PRO A 39 -0.63 -0.96 4.19
N ARG A 40 0.22 -1.72 4.90
CA ARG A 40 0.00 -2.08 6.31
C ARG A 40 0.46 -0.97 7.27
N VAL A 41 1.38 -0.11 6.82
CA VAL A 41 1.89 1.07 7.54
C VAL A 41 2.21 2.15 6.53
N VAL A 42 1.86 3.41 6.85
CA VAL A 42 2.14 4.59 6.02
C VAL A 42 2.84 5.64 6.88
N ALA A 43 3.93 6.21 6.37
CA ALA A 43 4.65 7.34 6.96
C ALA A 43 4.73 8.51 5.96
N THR A 44 4.78 9.74 6.48
CA THR A 44 4.79 10.98 5.70
C THR A 44 5.74 11.98 6.35
N ALA A 45 6.52 12.71 5.55
CA ALA A 45 7.27 13.85 6.04
C ALA A 45 6.39 15.11 6.09
N ALA A 46 6.55 15.93 7.14
CA ALA A 46 5.92 17.25 7.21
C ALA A 46 6.43 18.22 6.12
N SER A 47 7.71 18.09 5.74
CA SER A 47 8.28 18.81 4.61
C SER A 47 8.32 17.94 3.35
N GLY A 48 8.07 18.57 2.19
CA GLY A 48 7.96 17.85 0.92
C GLY A 48 6.60 17.17 0.71
N SER A 49 6.57 16.14 -0.13
CA SER A 49 5.36 15.39 -0.47
C SER A 49 5.63 13.88 -0.50
N THR A 50 6.63 13.45 0.29
CA THR A 50 7.04 12.06 0.37
C THR A 50 6.10 11.27 1.27
N VAL A 51 5.59 10.16 0.74
CA VAL A 51 4.78 9.19 1.45
C VAL A 51 5.37 7.82 1.21
N VAL A 52 5.56 7.05 2.27
CA VAL A 52 6.10 5.69 2.19
C VAL A 52 5.11 4.70 2.76
N ALA A 53 4.92 3.60 2.05
CA ALA A 53 3.97 2.55 2.37
C ALA A 53 4.70 1.20 2.48
N VAL A 54 4.47 0.46 3.57
CA VAL A 54 4.87 -0.95 3.69
C VAL A 54 3.81 -1.84 3.07
N ILE A 55 4.16 -2.63 2.06
CA ILE A 55 3.22 -3.47 1.32
C ILE A 55 3.58 -4.96 1.46
N ASP A 56 2.57 -5.83 1.41
CA ASP A 56 2.75 -7.28 1.55
C ASP A 56 3.12 -7.96 0.22
N ARG A 57 4.15 -7.42 -0.45
CA ARG A 57 4.70 -7.91 -1.73
C ARG A 57 6.21 -7.68 -1.77
N ARG A 58 6.85 -8.09 -2.87
CA ARG A 58 8.23 -7.72 -3.18
C ARG A 58 8.27 -6.80 -4.40
N PRO A 59 8.99 -5.67 -4.33
CA PRO A 59 9.72 -5.20 -3.15
C PRO A 59 8.77 -4.66 -2.05
N PRO A 60 9.19 -4.62 -0.77
CA PRO A 60 8.27 -4.47 0.38
C PRO A 60 7.80 -3.04 0.63
N LEU A 61 8.21 -2.08 -0.18
CA LEU A 61 7.88 -0.68 -0.03
C LEU A 61 7.30 -0.10 -1.32
N ALA A 62 6.40 0.86 -1.17
CA ALA A 62 6.01 1.79 -2.22
C ALA A 62 6.27 3.21 -1.74
N VAL A 63 6.87 4.04 -2.58
CA VAL A 63 7.20 5.44 -2.29
C VAL A 63 6.46 6.33 -3.28
N SER A 64 5.86 7.39 -2.76
CA SER A 64 5.34 8.51 -3.52
C SER A 64 6.12 9.76 -3.15
N HIS A 65 6.38 10.62 -4.13
CA HIS A 65 7.00 11.93 -3.92
C HIS A 65 6.05 13.08 -4.27
N ASP A 66 4.78 12.79 -4.56
CA ASP A 66 3.78 13.75 -5.02
C ASP A 66 2.49 13.70 -4.18
N GLY A 67 2.63 13.34 -2.90
CA GLY A 67 1.55 13.34 -1.92
C GLY A 67 0.58 12.18 -2.11
N GLY A 68 1.09 11.03 -2.58
CA GLY A 68 0.31 9.81 -2.79
C GLY A 68 -0.45 9.78 -4.13
N ARG A 69 -0.19 10.70 -5.08
CA ARG A 69 -0.86 10.71 -6.39
C ARG A 69 -0.30 9.63 -7.30
N THR A 70 1.01 9.45 -7.31
CA THR A 70 1.70 8.36 -8.00
C THR A 70 2.63 7.63 -7.04
N TRP A 71 2.80 6.33 -7.27
CA TRP A 71 3.57 5.43 -6.42
C TRP A 71 4.56 4.63 -7.25
N ARG A 72 5.74 4.40 -6.69
CA ARG A 72 6.78 3.54 -7.27
C ARG A 72 7.21 2.50 -6.25
N GLU A 73 7.41 1.29 -6.71
CA GLU A 73 7.94 0.21 -5.87
C GLU A 73 9.40 0.51 -5.47
N SER A 74 9.75 0.21 -4.22
CA SER A 74 11.05 0.49 -3.61
C SER A 74 11.42 -0.62 -2.63
N GLY A 75 12.71 -0.70 -2.27
CA GLY A 75 13.23 -1.69 -1.33
C GLY A 75 13.63 -3.00 -2.01
N GLY A 76 14.10 -2.94 -3.25
CA GLY A 76 14.66 -4.11 -3.94
C GLY A 76 15.76 -4.77 -3.09
N GLY A 77 15.60 -6.07 -2.79
CA GLY A 77 16.53 -6.81 -1.94
C GLY A 77 16.33 -6.66 -0.43
N LEU A 78 15.42 -5.79 0.01
CA LEU A 78 15.04 -5.71 1.42
C LEU A 78 14.25 -6.95 1.86
N PRO A 79 14.42 -7.41 3.11
CA PRO A 79 13.55 -8.41 3.68
C PRO A 79 12.14 -7.85 3.92
N ALA A 80 11.19 -8.73 4.26
CA ALA A 80 9.91 -8.29 4.79
C ALA A 80 10.14 -7.48 6.08
N GLY A 81 9.44 -6.36 6.18
CA GLY A 81 9.46 -5.50 7.35
C GLY A 81 8.07 -4.99 7.65
N PHE A 82 7.97 -4.18 8.70
CA PHE A 82 6.68 -3.85 9.29
C PHE A 82 6.59 -2.41 9.79
N ALA A 83 7.70 -1.67 9.85
CA ALA A 83 7.71 -0.29 10.27
C ALA A 83 8.60 0.54 9.34
N VAL A 84 8.18 1.77 9.09
CA VAL A 84 8.87 2.75 8.28
C VAL A 84 8.62 4.13 8.87
N ASP A 85 9.59 5.02 8.75
CA ASP A 85 9.47 6.42 9.16
C ASP A 85 10.28 7.31 8.24
N VAL A 86 9.80 8.53 8.03
CA VAL A 86 10.41 9.52 7.14
C VAL A 86 10.76 10.74 7.99
N ALA A 87 11.99 11.25 7.89
CA ALA A 87 12.38 12.42 8.65
C ALA A 87 11.55 13.64 8.22
N ASP A 88 11.14 14.45 9.20
CA ASP A 88 10.26 15.58 8.95
C ASP A 88 10.96 16.75 8.25
N ASP A 89 12.26 16.94 8.51
CA ASP A 89 13.09 18.03 7.97
C ASP A 89 13.79 17.65 6.65
N ASP A 90 13.94 16.36 6.37
CA ASP A 90 14.63 15.82 5.19
C ASP A 90 13.90 14.57 4.65
N PRO A 91 12.94 14.74 3.73
CA PRO A 91 12.12 13.62 3.22
C PRO A 91 12.91 12.60 2.39
N ASP A 92 14.19 12.85 2.08
CA ASP A 92 15.06 11.87 1.47
C ASP A 92 15.59 10.85 2.49
N ARG A 93 15.50 11.15 3.79
CA ARG A 93 15.87 10.25 4.88
C ARG A 93 14.69 9.38 5.30
N ILE A 94 14.83 8.09 5.05
CA ILE A 94 13.79 7.10 5.38
C ILE A 94 14.42 5.97 6.17
N LEU A 95 13.82 5.61 7.30
CA LEU A 95 14.19 4.48 8.13
C LEU A 95 13.18 3.36 7.95
N PHE A 96 13.67 2.13 7.79
CA PHE A 96 12.86 0.93 7.64
C PHE A 96 13.33 -0.16 8.60
N ALA A 97 12.39 -0.78 9.31
CA ALA A 97 12.68 -1.94 10.16
C ALA A 97 12.20 -3.24 9.53
N ALA A 98 13.15 -4.17 9.43
CA ALA A 98 12.88 -5.59 9.36
C ALA A 98 12.85 -6.19 10.78
N ARG A 99 12.86 -7.52 10.87
CA ARG A 99 12.82 -8.23 12.16
C ARG A 99 13.91 -7.79 13.14
N ASN A 100 15.18 -7.83 12.75
CA ASN A 100 16.34 -7.61 13.62
C ASN A 100 17.36 -6.59 13.05
N HIS A 101 17.02 -5.93 11.94
CA HIS A 101 17.88 -4.96 11.27
C HIS A 101 17.11 -3.73 10.83
N LEU A 102 17.83 -2.61 10.86
CA LEU A 102 17.40 -1.33 10.32
C LEU A 102 18.06 -1.09 8.96
N TYR A 103 17.32 -0.41 8.10
CA TYR A 103 17.76 0.03 6.79
C TYR A 103 17.47 1.51 6.66
N VAL A 104 18.43 2.26 6.12
CA VAL A 104 18.29 3.69 5.89
C VAL A 104 18.45 3.99 4.41
N SER A 105 17.59 4.87 3.90
CA SER A 105 17.78 5.56 2.65
C SER A 105 18.06 7.04 2.94
N THR A 106 18.90 7.66 2.12
CA THR A 106 19.20 9.11 2.15
C THR A 106 18.98 9.74 0.78
N ASP A 107 18.16 9.10 -0.06
CA ASP A 107 17.85 9.51 -1.44
C ASP A 107 16.38 9.22 -1.81
N GLY A 108 15.51 9.33 -0.82
CA GLY A 108 14.06 9.20 -1.02
C GLY A 108 13.62 7.76 -1.29
N GLY A 109 14.37 6.78 -0.82
CA GLY A 109 14.04 5.36 -0.99
C GLY A 109 14.47 4.80 -2.34
N THR A 110 15.43 5.41 -3.02
CA THR A 110 15.99 4.85 -4.26
C THR A 110 16.99 3.75 -3.93
N PHE A 111 17.93 4.04 -3.02
CA PHE A 111 18.91 3.10 -2.49
C PHE A 111 18.77 2.95 -0.98
N TRP A 112 19.06 1.73 -0.51
CA TRP A 112 18.92 1.36 0.89
C TRP A 112 20.21 0.75 1.42
N HIS A 113 20.63 1.21 2.58
CA HIS A 113 21.80 0.74 3.29
C HIS A 113 21.36 0.02 4.56
N ARG A 114 21.80 -1.23 4.75
CA ARG A 114 21.63 -1.93 6.01
C ARG A 114 22.57 -1.31 7.04
N LEU A 115 22.03 -0.93 8.20
CA LEU A 115 22.87 -0.56 9.34
C LEU A 115 23.55 -1.81 9.90
N GLU A 116 24.82 -1.71 10.27
CA GLU A 116 25.60 -2.85 10.77
C GLU A 116 25.10 -3.37 12.13
N VAL A 117 24.34 -2.55 12.85
CA VAL A 117 23.73 -2.95 14.13
C VAL A 117 22.72 -4.09 13.94
N GLU A 118 22.90 -5.13 14.75
CA GLU A 118 21.90 -6.16 14.97
C GLU A 118 21.17 -5.86 16.27
N LEU A 119 19.85 -5.86 16.22
CA LEU A 119 18.99 -5.61 17.35
C LEU A 119 18.18 -6.88 17.68
N PRO A 120 17.65 -7.01 18.90
CA PRO A 120 16.54 -7.92 19.17
C PRO A 120 15.35 -7.63 18.24
N ASP A 121 14.30 -8.46 18.30
CA ASP A 121 13.08 -8.26 17.52
C ASP A 121 12.57 -6.82 17.70
N ILE A 122 12.53 -6.08 16.59
CA ILE A 122 12.08 -4.69 16.54
C ILE A 122 10.55 -4.69 16.52
N PHE A 123 9.92 -3.73 17.20
CA PHE A 123 8.44 -3.58 17.22
C PHE A 123 7.97 -2.17 16.82
N GLY A 124 8.90 -1.23 16.71
CA GLY A 124 8.62 0.15 16.32
C GLY A 124 9.92 0.89 16.03
N LEU A 125 9.80 2.01 15.32
CA LEU A 125 10.89 2.91 15.01
C LEU A 125 10.32 4.33 14.89
N ALA A 126 11.15 5.31 15.19
CA ALA A 126 10.87 6.71 14.96
C ALA A 126 12.20 7.47 14.82
N TRP A 127 12.22 8.45 13.93
CA TRP A 127 13.15 9.57 13.99
C TRP A 127 12.86 10.41 15.26
N LEU A 128 13.88 11.06 15.81
CA LEU A 128 13.78 11.84 17.06
C LEU A 128 13.97 13.34 16.85
N ASP A 129 13.93 13.73 15.58
CA ASP A 129 14.25 15.04 15.05
C ASP A 129 13.29 16.11 15.58
#